data_AF-A0A365Z4X2-F1
#
_entry.id   AF-A0A365Z4X2-F1
#
_cell.length_a   1.000
_cell.length_b   1.000
_cell.length_c   1.000
_cell.angle_alpha   90.00
_cell.angle_beta   90.00
_cell.angle_gamma   90.00
#
_symmetry.space_group_name_H-M   'P 1'
#
loop_
_entity.id
_entity.type
_entity.pdbx_description
1 polymer ?
#
loop_
_entity_poly.entity_id
_entity_poly.type
_entity_poly.pdbx_seq_one_letter_code
_entity_poly.pdbx_strand_id
1 'polypeptide(L)'
;MLPMGRDGDIDVTYQDMRDAGDDLIEAKGELQLKLIELRTYVSDLVRNGYVTSASSGAFDEQYQLFHDGGTQAVEALQGLGDFLKGAADGFSDLDHKLGQSLRE
;
A
#
# COMPACT_ATOMS: atom_id res chain seq x y z
N MET A 1 1.75 -37.84 -24.62
CA MET A 1 1.18 -36.50 -24.38
C MET A 1 1.65 -36.09 -22.99
N LEU A 2 2.69 -35.26 -22.91
CA LEU A 2 3.18 -34.70 -21.64
C LEU A 2 2.44 -33.39 -21.37
N PRO A 3 1.95 -33.13 -20.15
CA PRO A 3 1.32 -31.87 -19.79
C PRO A 3 2.42 -30.83 -19.58
N MET A 4 2.38 -29.73 -20.35
CA MET A 4 3.13 -28.52 -20.04
C MET A 4 2.17 -27.57 -19.32
N GLY A 5 1.99 -27.80 -18.01
CA GLY A 5 1.71 -26.68 -17.13
C GLY A 5 3.00 -25.87 -17.07
N ARG A 6 2.99 -24.65 -17.62
CA ARG A 6 4.03 -23.68 -17.27
C ARG A 6 3.66 -23.12 -15.92
N ASP A 7 4.51 -23.43 -14.96
CA ASP A 7 4.58 -22.82 -13.65
C ASP A 7 4.55 -21.29 -13.77
N GLY A 8 3.57 -20.65 -13.13
CA GLY A 8 3.72 -19.44 -12.31
C GLY A 8 4.53 -18.24 -12.81
N ASP A 9 4.81 -18.08 -14.10
CA ASP A 9 5.31 -16.81 -14.63
C ASP A 9 4.08 -15.93 -14.82
N ILE A 10 3.80 -15.10 -13.81
CA ILE A 10 2.77 -14.08 -13.93
C ILE A 10 3.32 -13.12 -14.99
N ASP A 11 2.84 -13.25 -16.22
CA ASP A 11 3.01 -12.25 -17.28
C ASP A 11 2.32 -10.96 -16.81
N VAL A 12 2.96 -10.20 -15.93
CA VAL A 12 2.46 -8.90 -15.49
C VAL A 12 2.59 -7.95 -16.67
N THR A 13 1.47 -7.52 -17.24
CA THR A 13 1.46 -6.53 -18.31
C THR A 13 1.73 -5.13 -17.75
N TYR A 14 2.10 -4.18 -18.60
CA TYR A 14 2.23 -2.78 -18.18
C TYR A 14 0.93 -2.23 -17.59
N GLN A 15 -0.21 -2.73 -18.07
CA GLN A 15 -1.51 -2.34 -17.53
C GLN A 15 -1.70 -2.89 -16.11
N ASP A 16 -1.38 -4.17 -15.87
CA ASP A 16 -1.49 -4.77 -14.54
C ASP A 16 -0.60 -4.05 -13.51
N MET A 17 0.59 -3.59 -13.92
CA MET A 17 1.45 -2.78 -13.06
C MET A 17 0.85 -1.43 -12.69
N ARG A 18 0.18 -0.76 -13.65
CA ARG A 18 -0.50 0.52 -13.40
C ARG A 18 -1.68 0.32 -12.47
N ASP A 19 -2.50 -0.67 -12.76
CA ASP A 19 -3.69 -1.02 -11.97
C ASP A 19 -3.28 -1.35 -10.53
N ALA A 20 -2.27 -2.20 -10.33
CA ALA A 20 -1.74 -2.47 -9.00
C ALA A 20 -1.17 -1.22 -8.30
N GLY A 21 -0.55 -0.31 -9.06
CA GLY A 21 -0.08 0.95 -8.51
C GLY A 21 -1.20 1.89 -8.08
N ASP A 22 -2.30 1.94 -8.84
CA ASP A 22 -3.53 2.67 -8.49
C ASP A 22 -4.19 2.07 -7.24
N ASP A 23 -4.36 0.75 -7.20
CA ASP A 23 -4.94 0.03 -6.06
C ASP A 23 -4.18 0.31 -4.75
N LEU A 24 -2.84 0.36 -4.78
CA LEU A 24 -2.03 0.67 -3.59
C LEU A 24 -2.25 2.10 -3.09
N ILE A 25 -2.42 3.06 -4.00
CA ILE A 25 -2.66 4.47 -3.65
C ILE A 25 -4.08 4.65 -3.13
N GLU A 26 -5.05 3.93 -3.68
CA GLU A 26 -6.42 3.90 -3.15
C GLU A 26 -6.44 3.29 -1.74
N ALA A 27 -5.86 2.09 -1.57
CA ALA A 27 -5.79 1.40 -0.29
C ALA A 27 -5.07 2.24 0.78
N LYS A 28 -4.05 3.02 0.40
CA LYS A 28 -3.43 4.02 1.28
C LYS A 28 -4.48 4.96 1.87
N GLY A 29 -5.29 5.60 1.01
CA GLY A 29 -6.30 6.56 1.44
C GLY A 29 -7.31 5.95 2.40
N GLU A 30 -7.79 4.74 2.09
CA GLU A 30 -8.73 4.01 2.95
C GLU A 30 -8.12 3.69 4.33
N LEU A 31 -6.88 3.20 4.35
CA LEU A 31 -6.19 2.85 5.60
C LEU A 31 -5.85 4.09 6.43
N GLN A 32 -5.46 5.21 5.80
CA GLN A 32 -5.23 6.48 6.49
C GLN A 32 -6.51 6.95 7.20
N LEU A 33 -7.65 6.93 6.50
CA LEU A 33 -8.94 7.27 7.09
C LEU A 33 -9.26 6.36 8.27
N LYS A 34 -9.05 5.05 8.12
CA LYS A 34 -9.30 4.09 9.20
C LYS A 34 -8.42 4.34 10.43
N LEU A 35 -7.14 4.66 10.26
CA LEU A 35 -6.23 4.99 11.36
C LEU A 35 -6.70 6.24 12.13
N ILE A 36 -7.17 7.27 11.42
CA ILE A 36 -7.72 8.50 12.01
C ILE A 36 -9.00 8.20 12.80
N GLU A 37 -9.90 7.39 12.24
CA GLU A 37 -11.13 6.96 12.92
C GLU A 37 -10.83 6.21 14.22
N LEU A 38 -9.92 5.24 14.17
CA LEU A 38 -9.52 4.45 15.33
C LEU A 38 -8.90 5.36 16.41
N ARG A 39 -8.08 6.35 16.02
CA ARG A 39 -7.46 7.28 16.97
C ARG A 39 -8.49 8.11 17.70
N THR A 40 -9.50 8.61 16.99
CA THR A 40 -10.62 9.34 17.58
C THR A 40 -11.35 8.47 18.60
N TYR A 41 -11.72 7.25 18.18
CA TYR A 41 -12.44 6.29 19.03
C TYR A 41 -11.67 5.94 20.31
N VAL A 42 -10.38 5.62 20.20
CA VAL A 42 -9.55 5.31 21.37
C VAL A 42 -9.38 6.51 22.29
N SER A 43 -9.18 7.70 21.72
CA SER A 43 -9.08 8.93 22.51
C SER A 43 -10.36 9.18 23.32
N ASP A 44 -11.53 8.91 22.75
CA ASP A 44 -12.81 9.06 23.43
C ASP A 44 -13.02 8.00 24.52
N LEU A 45 -12.61 6.74 24.30
CA LEU A 45 -12.66 5.71 25.34
C LEU A 45 -11.80 6.08 26.56
N VAL A 46 -10.58 6.59 26.34
CA VAL A 46 -9.68 7.01 27.42
C VAL A 46 -10.26 8.22 28.16
N ARG A 47 -10.80 9.21 27.44
CA ARG A 47 -11.46 10.39 28.04
C ARG A 47 -12.69 10.04 28.85
N ASN A 48 -13.49 9.07 28.39
CA ASN A 48 -14.72 8.65 29.04
C ASN A 48 -14.49 7.70 30.25
N GLY A 49 -13.23 7.48 30.63
CA GLY A 49 -12.89 6.78 31.87
C GLY A 49 -12.94 5.25 31.79
N TYR A 50 -12.89 4.67 30.58
CA TYR A 50 -12.90 3.22 30.39
C TYR A 50 -11.66 2.51 30.98
N VAL A 51 -10.62 3.25 31.30
CA VAL A 51 -9.36 2.76 31.87
C VAL A 51 -9.01 3.54 33.14
N THR A 52 -8.68 2.83 34.23
CA THR A 52 -8.21 3.44 35.49
C THR A 52 -6.90 4.20 35.28
N SER A 53 -6.58 5.19 36.11
CA SER A 53 -5.53 6.20 35.84
C SER A 53 -4.13 5.68 35.46
N ALA A 54 -3.74 4.50 35.94
CA ALA A 54 -2.45 3.88 35.57
C ALA A 54 -2.54 2.99 34.31
N SER A 55 -3.66 2.29 34.11
CA SER A 55 -3.87 1.43 32.93
C SER A 55 -4.20 2.24 31.68
N SER A 56 -4.79 3.43 31.84
CA SER A 56 -5.10 4.38 30.77
C SER A 56 -3.84 4.98 30.13
N GLY A 57 -2.85 5.37 30.95
CA GLY A 57 -1.58 5.91 30.44
C GLY A 57 -0.78 4.89 29.64
N ALA A 58 -0.63 3.67 30.16
CA ALA A 58 0.08 2.60 29.44
C ALA A 58 -0.64 2.20 28.15
N PHE A 59 -1.98 2.15 28.15
CA PHE A 59 -2.75 1.85 26.95
C PHE A 59 -2.62 2.96 25.90
N ASP A 60 -2.71 4.24 26.29
CA ASP A 60 -2.54 5.38 25.37
C ASP A 60 -1.15 5.36 24.72
N GLU A 61 -0.08 5.12 25.49
CA GLU A 61 1.28 5.02 24.96
C GLU A 61 1.41 3.91 23.91
N GLN A 62 0.91 2.69 24.21
CA GLN A 62 0.94 1.58 23.25
C GLN A 62 0.10 1.88 22.01
N TYR A 63 -1.02 2.60 22.17
CA TYR A 63 -1.86 2.99 21.04
C TYR A 63 -1.20 4.05 20.16
N GLN A 64 -0.52 5.06 20.73
CA GLN A 64 0.25 6.02 19.94
C GLN A 64 1.34 5.31 19.13
N LEU A 65 2.06 4.36 19.72
CA LEU A 65 3.08 3.58 19.02
C LEU A 65 2.48 2.81 17.82
N PHE A 66 1.34 2.15 18.04
CA PHE A 66 0.60 1.48 16.96
C PHE A 66 0.18 2.47 15.86
N HIS A 67 -0.41 3.61 16.25
CA HIS A 67 -0.90 4.61 15.31
C HIS A 67 0.24 5.17 14.44
N ASP A 68 1.37 5.51 15.05
CA ASP A 68 2.51 6.10 14.34
C ASP A 68 3.16 5.08 13.39
N GLY A 69 3.39 3.85 13.87
CA GLY A 69 3.91 2.76 13.04
C GLY A 69 2.96 2.39 11.90
N GLY A 70 1.66 2.34 12.19
CA GLY A 70 0.61 2.10 11.19
C GLY A 70 0.57 3.21 10.15
N THR A 71 0.62 4.47 10.57
CA THR A 71 0.67 5.62 9.66
C THR A 71 1.89 5.54 8.75
N GLN A 72 3.08 5.27 9.30
CA GLN A 72 4.30 5.12 8.51
C GLN A 72 4.20 3.98 7.49
N ALA A 73 3.66 2.83 7.89
CA ALA A 73 3.48 1.69 6.98
C ALA A 73 2.50 2.02 5.85
N VAL A 74 1.39 2.70 6.16
CA VAL A 74 0.40 3.12 5.17
C VAL A 74 0.96 4.16 4.22
N GLU A 75 1.73 5.14 4.70
CA GLU A 75 2.39 6.12 3.82
C GLU A 75 3.35 5.46 2.81
N ALA A 76 4.00 4.36 3.19
CA ALA A 76 4.90 3.62 2.31
C ALA A 76 4.19 3.04 1.07
N LEU A 77 2.88 2.82 1.12
CA LEU A 77 2.08 2.38 -0.03
C LEU A 77 2.15 3.37 -1.20
N GLN A 78 2.32 4.68 -0.93
CA GLN A 78 2.51 5.68 -1.99
C GLN A 78 3.76 5.38 -2.81
N GLY A 79 4.89 5.15 -2.15
CA GLY A 79 6.16 4.89 -2.83
C GLY A 79 6.13 3.58 -3.61
N LEU A 80 5.40 2.57 -3.10
CA LEU A 80 5.20 1.30 -3.82
C LEU A 80 4.31 1.49 -5.06
N GLY A 81 3.23 2.25 -4.95
CA GLY A 81 2.36 2.57 -6.09
C GLY A 81 3.08 3.37 -7.17
N ASP A 82 3.84 4.40 -6.78
CA ASP A 82 4.63 5.21 -7.69
C ASP A 82 5.72 4.39 -8.39
N PHE A 83 6.36 3.46 -7.66
CA PHE A 83 7.35 2.55 -8.24
C PHE A 83 6.74 1.67 -9.34
N LEU A 84 5.58 1.05 -9.09
CA LEU A 84 4.93 0.18 -10.08
C LEU A 84 4.53 0.95 -11.34
N LYS A 85 3.96 2.14 -11.18
CA LYS A 85 3.59 3.01 -12.32
C LYS A 85 4.80 3.43 -13.13
N GLY A 86 5.86 3.89 -12.47
CA GLY A 86 7.10 4.31 -13.14
C GLY A 86 7.80 3.15 -13.87
N ALA A 87 7.77 1.95 -13.29
CA ALA A 87 8.30 0.77 -13.97
C ALA A 87 7.46 0.39 -15.20
N ALA A 88 6.12 0.51 -15.14
CA ALA A 88 5.24 0.31 -16.29
C ALA A 88 5.53 1.29 -17.43
N ASP A 89 5.72 2.57 -17.12
CA ASP A 89 6.12 3.61 -18.08
C ASP A 89 7.45 3.27 -18.74
N GLY A 90 8.47 2.95 -17.94
CA GLY A 90 9.81 2.65 -18.44
C GLY A 90 9.86 1.45 -19.37
N PHE A 91 9.12 0.37 -19.06
CA PHE A 91 9.07 -0.80 -19.93
C PHE A 91 8.27 -0.55 -21.21
N SER A 92 7.14 0.17 -21.13
CA SER A 92 6.35 0.55 -22.31
C SER A 92 7.18 1.39 -23.30
N ASP A 93 7.96 2.35 -22.79
CA ASP A 93 8.84 3.18 -23.60
C ASP A 93 9.98 2.39 -24.26
N LEU A 94 10.54 1.42 -23.54
CA LEU A 94 11.59 0.55 -24.07
C LEU A 94 11.04 -0.31 -25.22
N ASP A 95 9.87 -0.92 -25.04
CA ASP A 95 9.25 -1.78 -26.05
C ASP A 95 8.90 -0.98 -27.32
N HIS A 96 8.37 0.24 -27.18
CA HIS A 96 8.14 1.14 -28.31
C HIS A 96 9.41 1.44 -29.11
N LYS A 97 10.54 1.69 -28.44
CA LYS A 97 11.83 1.94 -29.12
C LYS A 97 12.33 0.71 -29.85
N LEU A 98 12.28 -0.46 -29.21
CA LEU A 98 12.69 -1.73 -29.84
C LEU A 98 11.84 -2.04 -31.09
N GLY A 99 10.52 -1.81 -31.00
CA GLY A 99 9.60 -1.98 -32.12
C GLY A 99 9.85 -1.01 -33.28
N GLN A 100 10.37 0.20 -33.01
CA GLN A 100 10.80 1.14 -34.05
C GLN A 100 12.09 0.69 -34.72
N SER A 101 13.11 0.30 -33.93
CA SER A 101 14.41 -0.14 -34.46
C SER A 101 14.34 -1.41 -35.32
N LEU A 102 13.33 -2.27 -35.11
CA LEU A 102 13.11 -3.46 -35.95
C LEU A 102 12.43 -3.16 -37.28
N ARG A 103 11.88 -1.95 -37.48
CA ARG A 103 11.19 -1.54 -38.72
C ARG A 103 12.08 -0.72 -39.67
N GLU A 104 13.28 -0.35 -39.23
CA GLU A 104 14.33 0.33 -40.02
C GLU A 104 15.30 -0.69 -40.63
#